data_AF-A0A969BU41-F1
#
_entry.id   AF-A0A969BU41-F1
#
_cell.length_a   1.000
_cell.length_b   1.000
_cell.length_c   1.000
_cell.angle_alpha   90.00
_cell.angle_beta   90.00
_cell.angle_gamma   90.00
#
_symmetry.space_group_name_H-M   'P 1'
#
loop_
_entity.id
_entity.type
_entity.pdbx_description
1 polymer ?
#
loop_
_entity_poly.entity_id
_entity_poly.type
_entity_poly.pdbx_seq_one_letter_code
_entity_poly.pdbx_strand_id
1 'polypeptide(L)'
;MGQAFRVIVKTFKDIWGEMFLLVLMNLLTLVCLAALPFLALTLLQVLGFEFSLPTLLVVLALSALSPLGPAAMLALYHVTNRIANDFAISWDIYWDAFKKHFKKAWVFGIFSQFVTFAIPVNAIWYPQMFGNQMWVSWVQGAWLALGLFWLAISFYVMAFFAEQETKRWRTALRNSALIAAANPIFTLVLLLFVGLIMGLSLLLTPVFILLGLAVWAMFGSEAVVNRVNAFRERMKAESSQTSAPEHRPEGA
;
A
#
# COMPACT_ATOMS: atom_id res chain seq x y z
N MET A 1 8.94 -24.15 0.10
CA MET A 1 7.81 -23.22 -0.08
C MET A 1 8.31 -21.93 -0.71
N GLY A 2 7.61 -21.37 -1.70
CA GLY A 2 8.00 -20.08 -2.30
C GLY A 2 7.95 -18.93 -1.30
N GLN A 3 8.81 -17.92 -1.46
CA GLN A 3 8.89 -16.77 -0.53
C GLN A 3 7.54 -16.06 -0.35
N ALA A 4 6.77 -15.88 -1.44
CA ALA A 4 5.43 -15.29 -1.39
C ALA A 4 4.47 -16.10 -0.52
N PHE A 5 4.49 -17.43 -0.63
CA PHE A 5 3.62 -18.30 0.17
C PHE A 5 3.91 -18.18 1.67
N ARG A 6 5.18 -18.09 2.06
CA ARG A 6 5.54 -17.87 3.47
C ARG A 6 5.00 -16.56 4.01
N VAL A 7 5.11 -15.48 3.21
CA VAL A 7 4.52 -14.17 3.56
C VAL A 7 3.01 -14.31 3.73
N ILE A 8 2.31 -14.92 2.76
CA ILE A 8 0.86 -15.13 2.82
C ILE A 8 0.43 -15.85 4.11
N VAL A 9 1.06 -16.99 4.41
CA VAL A 9 0.70 -17.78 5.60
C VAL A 9 0.98 -17.01 6.90
N LYS A 10 2.12 -16.33 6.99
CA LYS A 10 2.45 -15.48 8.14
C LYS A 10 1.42 -14.36 8.29
N THR A 11 1.11 -13.64 7.22
CA THR A 11 0.11 -12.56 7.24
C THR A 11 -1.25 -13.03 7.76
N PHE A 12 -1.74 -14.21 7.33
CA PHE A 12 -3.01 -14.74 7.84
C PHE A 12 -2.96 -15.07 9.33
N LYS A 13 -1.86 -15.68 9.80
CA LYS A 13 -1.67 -15.98 11.22
C LYS A 13 -1.67 -14.70 12.06
N ASP A 14 -0.98 -13.67 11.56
CA ASP A 14 -0.82 -12.40 12.26
C ASP A 14 -2.13 -11.59 12.27
N ILE A 15 -2.89 -11.61 11.17
CA ILE A 15 -4.26 -11.04 11.12
C ILE A 15 -5.17 -11.76 12.11
N TRP A 16 -5.10 -13.10 12.19
CA TRP A 16 -5.95 -13.87 13.11
C TRP A 16 -5.63 -13.55 14.58
N GLY A 17 -4.35 -13.43 14.94
CA GLY A 17 -3.91 -13.10 16.29
C GLY A 17 -4.40 -11.73 16.77
N GLU A 18 -4.43 -10.75 15.87
CA GLU A 18 -4.76 -9.34 16.20
C GLU A 18 -6.11 -8.88 15.63
N MET A 19 -6.97 -9.83 15.23
CA MET A 19 -8.17 -9.56 14.44
C MET A 19 -9.08 -8.51 15.07
N PHE A 20 -9.33 -8.60 16.37
CA PHE A 20 -10.26 -7.68 17.05
C PHE A 20 -9.80 -6.23 16.97
N LEU A 21 -8.53 -5.95 17.30
CA LEU A 21 -7.97 -4.60 17.25
C LEU A 21 -7.85 -4.10 15.80
N LEU A 22 -7.42 -4.98 14.88
CA LEU A 22 -7.34 -4.63 13.46
C LEU A 22 -8.70 -4.26 12.87
N VAL A 23 -9.77 -4.98 13.21
CA VAL A 23 -11.13 -4.65 12.78
C VAL A 23 -11.53 -3.27 13.26
N LEU A 24 -11.33 -2.96 14.53
CA LEU A 24 -11.73 -1.65 15.06
C LEU A 24 -10.92 -0.50 14.44
N MET A 25 -9.60 -0.68 14.27
CA MET A 25 -8.75 0.32 13.61
C MET A 25 -9.07 0.46 12.12
N ASN A 26 -9.42 -0.65 11.44
CA ASN A 26 -9.89 -0.64 10.06
C ASN A 26 -11.21 0.14 9.92
N LEU A 27 -12.18 -0.11 10.81
CA LEU A 27 -13.44 0.62 10.83
C LEU A 27 -13.22 2.12 11.05
N LEU A 28 -12.37 2.50 12.00
CA LEU A 28 -12.00 3.90 12.22
C LEU A 28 -11.34 4.50 10.97
N THR A 29 -10.44 3.76 10.33
CA THR A 29 -9.79 4.18 9.08
C THR A 29 -10.80 4.40 7.97
N LEU A 30 -11.74 3.48 7.81
CA LEU A 30 -12.80 3.54 6.81
C LEU A 30 -13.72 4.74 7.07
N VAL A 31 -14.11 4.98 8.32
CA VAL A 31 -14.88 6.17 8.69
C VAL A 31 -14.11 7.46 8.36
N CYS A 32 -12.82 7.54 8.70
CA CYS A 32 -11.99 8.70 8.36
C CYS A 32 -11.89 8.93 6.84
N LEU A 33 -11.89 7.86 6.04
CA LEU A 33 -11.79 7.92 4.58
C LEU A 33 -13.14 8.24 3.92
N ALA A 34 -14.23 7.65 4.41
CA ALA A 34 -15.54 7.70 3.78
C ALA A 34 -16.49 8.79 4.33
N ALA A 35 -16.29 9.30 5.55
CA ALA A 35 -17.26 10.18 6.21
C ALA A 35 -17.58 11.44 5.40
N LEU A 36 -16.57 12.20 4.97
CA LEU A 36 -16.77 13.45 4.24
C LEU A 36 -17.32 13.24 2.82
N PRO A 37 -16.80 12.30 2.02
CA PRO A 37 -17.38 11.96 0.71
C PRO A 37 -18.81 11.48 0.80
N PHE A 38 -19.13 10.66 1.81
CA PHE A 38 -20.48 10.18 2.04
C PHE A 38 -21.43 11.33 2.39
N LEU A 39 -21.03 12.24 3.29
CA LEU A 39 -21.81 13.44 3.59
C LEU A 39 -21.98 14.37 2.38
N ALA A 40 -20.96 14.49 1.53
CA ALA A 40 -21.05 15.27 0.31
C ALA A 40 -22.05 14.65 -0.68
N LEU A 41 -22.05 13.31 -0.82
CA LEU A 41 -23.05 12.59 -1.62
C LEU A 41 -24.45 12.81 -1.09
N THR A 42 -24.69 12.60 0.20
CA THR A 42 -26.04 12.75 0.74
C THR A 42 -26.55 14.17 0.58
N LEU A 43 -25.68 15.18 0.73
CA LEU A 43 -26.02 16.57 0.46
C LEU A 43 -26.38 16.80 -1.02
N LEU A 44 -25.57 16.32 -1.95
CA LEU A 44 -25.87 16.43 -3.39
C LEU A 44 -27.19 15.73 -3.76
N GLN A 45 -27.48 14.58 -3.16
CA GLN A 45 -28.74 13.89 -3.37
C GLN A 45 -29.94 14.70 -2.90
N VAL A 46 -29.83 15.31 -1.71
CA VAL A 46 -30.87 16.18 -1.14
C VAL A 46 -31.09 17.42 -2.01
N LEU A 47 -30.05 17.91 -2.68
CA LEU A 47 -30.14 19.01 -3.64
C LEU A 47 -30.70 18.60 -5.02
N GLY A 48 -31.10 17.34 -5.20
CA GLY A 48 -31.74 16.83 -6.42
C GLY A 48 -30.77 16.38 -7.52
N PHE A 49 -29.48 16.18 -7.21
CA PHE A 49 -28.54 15.60 -8.17
C PHE A 49 -28.72 14.08 -8.27
N GLU A 50 -28.90 13.57 -9.49
CA GLU A 50 -28.91 12.13 -9.75
C GLU A 50 -27.48 11.56 -9.86
N PHE A 51 -27.27 10.37 -9.30
CA PHE A 51 -25.97 9.69 -9.38
C PHE A 51 -25.93 8.68 -10.50
N SER A 52 -24.98 8.88 -11.41
CA SER A 52 -24.58 7.86 -12.37
C SER A 52 -23.42 7.02 -11.80
N LEU A 53 -23.18 5.83 -12.35
CA LEU A 53 -22.04 4.98 -11.97
C LEU A 53 -20.69 5.75 -12.05
N PRO A 54 -20.41 6.56 -13.10
CA PRO A 54 -19.25 7.45 -13.11
C PRO A 54 -19.16 8.40 -11.91
N THR A 55 -20.28 8.99 -11.48
CA THR A 55 -20.33 9.90 -10.33
C THR A 55 -19.90 9.19 -9.04
N LEU A 56 -20.38 7.97 -8.83
CA LEU A 56 -19.99 7.15 -7.68
C LEU A 56 -18.50 6.80 -7.70
N LEU A 57 -17.94 6.47 -8.86
CA LEU A 57 -16.50 6.19 -9.01
C LEU A 57 -15.64 7.43 -8.74
N VAL A 58 -16.06 8.60 -9.22
CA VAL A 58 -15.39 9.87 -8.92
C VAL A 58 -15.41 10.14 -7.42
N VAL A 59 -16.54 9.91 -6.75
CA VAL A 59 -16.64 10.15 -5.31
C VAL A 59 -15.82 9.15 -4.50
N LEU A 60 -15.81 7.87 -4.88
CA LEU A 60 -14.92 6.88 -4.29
C LEU A 60 -13.45 7.29 -4.49
N ALA A 61 -13.08 7.80 -5.66
CA ALA A 61 -11.72 8.27 -5.89
C ALA A 61 -11.39 9.55 -5.09
N LEU A 62 -12.34 10.46 -4.93
CA LEU A 62 -12.19 11.65 -4.07
C LEU A 62 -12.20 11.30 -2.57
N SER A 63 -12.72 10.12 -2.18
CA SER A 63 -12.69 9.68 -0.79
C SER A 63 -11.30 9.48 -0.23
N ALA A 64 -10.35 9.12 -1.10
CA ALA A 64 -8.93 9.09 -0.77
C ALA A 64 -8.34 10.48 -0.42
N LEU A 65 -9.04 11.58 -0.77
CA LEU A 65 -8.70 12.96 -0.40
C LEU A 65 -9.46 13.46 0.83
N SER A 66 -10.11 12.59 1.61
CA SER A 66 -10.72 13.02 2.87
C SER A 66 -9.65 13.59 3.83
N PRO A 67 -9.85 14.80 4.44
CA PRO A 67 -9.05 15.40 5.53
C PRO A 67 -8.38 14.42 6.50
N LEU A 68 -9.04 13.33 6.86
CA LEU A 68 -8.56 12.37 7.84
C LEU A 68 -8.05 11.06 7.21
N GLY A 69 -8.43 10.77 5.96
CA GLY A 69 -8.20 9.50 5.29
C GLY A 69 -6.71 9.12 5.16
N PRO A 70 -5.86 9.95 4.53
CA PRO A 70 -4.44 9.62 4.36
C PRO A 70 -3.71 9.37 5.67
N ALA A 71 -4.02 10.17 6.71
CA ALA A 71 -3.41 10.03 8.03
C ALA A 71 -3.85 8.75 8.74
N ALA A 72 -5.14 8.39 8.64
CA ALA A 72 -5.67 7.15 9.18
C ALA A 72 -5.07 5.92 8.49
N MET A 73 -4.97 5.94 7.16
CA MET A 73 -4.32 4.86 6.42
C MET A 73 -2.86 4.69 6.84
N LEU A 74 -2.12 5.79 6.98
CA LEU A 74 -0.73 5.74 7.43
C LEU A 74 -0.60 5.21 8.87
N ALA A 75 -1.51 5.59 9.76
CA ALA A 75 -1.57 5.06 11.12
C ALA A 75 -1.81 3.55 11.13
N LEU A 76 -2.71 3.05 10.29
CA LEU A 76 -2.95 1.62 10.11
C LEU A 76 -1.69 0.90 9.61
N TYR A 77 -0.94 1.49 8.66
CA TYR A 77 0.36 0.95 8.24
C TYR A 77 1.39 0.91 9.37
N HIS A 78 1.41 1.89 10.27
CA HIS A 78 2.30 1.86 11.44
C HIS A 78 1.96 0.74 12.42
N VAL A 79 0.67 0.47 12.65
CA VAL A 79 0.22 -0.65 13.48
C VAL A 79 0.58 -1.98 12.83
N THR A 80 0.22 -2.17 11.56
CA THR A 80 0.51 -3.42 10.84
C THR A 80 2.02 -3.68 10.68
N ASN A 81 2.85 -2.64 10.55
CA ASN A 81 4.30 -2.80 10.55
C ASN A 81 4.84 -3.28 11.90
N ARG A 82 4.20 -2.93 13.01
CA ARG A 82 4.57 -3.47 14.33
C ARG A 82 4.18 -4.94 14.46
N ILE A 83 2.98 -5.31 14.04
CA ILE A 83 2.54 -6.71 13.99
C ILE A 83 3.52 -7.52 13.14
N ALA A 84 3.93 -6.99 11.98
CA ALA A 84 4.84 -7.68 11.09
C ALA A 84 6.25 -7.90 11.66
N ASN A 85 6.67 -7.07 12.60
CA ASN A 85 7.90 -7.22 13.38
C ASN A 85 7.66 -7.95 14.73
N ASP A 86 6.53 -8.64 14.88
CA ASP A 86 6.15 -9.43 16.06
C ASP A 86 6.04 -8.60 17.37
N PHE A 87 5.72 -7.31 17.26
CA PHE A 87 5.48 -6.44 18.41
C PHE A 87 4.00 -6.32 18.75
N ALA A 88 3.69 -6.26 20.05
CA ALA A 88 2.35 -5.97 20.54
C ALA A 88 1.82 -4.61 20.04
N ILE A 89 0.51 -4.57 19.83
CA ILE A 89 -0.23 -3.39 19.36
C ILE A 89 -1.18 -2.83 20.43
N SER A 90 -1.47 -1.54 20.31
CA SER A 90 -2.41 -0.81 21.17
C SER A 90 -3.01 0.36 20.40
N TRP A 91 -4.10 0.91 20.93
CA TRP A 91 -4.75 2.10 20.37
C TRP A 91 -3.86 3.35 20.37
N ASP A 92 -3.00 3.48 21.37
CA ASP A 92 -2.09 4.62 21.50
C ASP A 92 -1.14 4.70 20.30
N ILE A 93 -0.65 3.55 19.82
CA ILE A 93 0.24 3.49 18.65
C ILE A 93 -0.46 4.04 17.41
N TYR A 94 -1.72 3.66 17.19
CA TYR A 94 -2.51 4.16 16.06
C TYR A 94 -2.69 5.67 16.16
N TRP A 95 -3.14 6.15 17.32
CA TRP A 95 -3.45 7.57 17.51
C TRP A 95 -2.21 8.47 17.51
N ASP A 96 -1.09 7.98 18.04
CA ASP A 96 0.20 8.66 17.99
C ASP A 96 0.70 8.76 16.56
N ALA A 97 0.66 7.67 15.78
CA ALA A 97 1.04 7.68 14.37
C ALA A 97 0.15 8.64 13.56
N PHE A 98 -1.16 8.62 13.81
CA PHE A 98 -2.14 9.48 13.16
C PHE A 98 -1.79 10.95 13.33
N LYS A 99 -1.58 11.42 14.57
CA LYS A 99 -1.24 12.82 14.85
C LYS A 99 0.15 13.19 14.36
N LYS A 100 1.15 12.36 14.68
CA LYS A 100 2.57 12.63 14.40
C LYS A 100 2.85 12.75 12.92
N HIS A 101 2.15 11.97 12.09
CA HIS A 101 2.39 11.90 10.66
C HIS A 101 1.29 12.54 9.81
N PHE A 102 0.30 13.20 10.41
CA PHE A 102 -0.83 13.83 9.71
C PHE A 102 -0.41 14.65 8.48
N LYS A 103 0.46 15.65 8.66
CA LYS A 103 0.93 16.52 7.56
C LYS A 103 1.69 15.75 6.49
N LYS A 104 2.51 14.78 6.90
CA LYS A 104 3.30 13.98 5.95
C LYS A 104 2.39 13.06 5.13
N ALA A 105 1.40 12.44 5.76
CA ALA A 105 0.41 11.62 5.09
C ALA A 105 -0.34 12.41 4.02
N TRP A 106 -0.67 13.68 4.30
CA TRP A 106 -1.31 14.59 3.36
C TRP A 106 -0.50 14.87 2.10
N VAL A 107 0.76 15.24 2.27
CA VAL A 107 1.67 15.50 1.14
C VAL A 107 1.75 14.28 0.22
N PHE A 108 1.87 13.08 0.82
CA PHE A 108 1.91 11.85 0.03
C PHE A 108 0.54 11.48 -0.55
N GLY A 109 -0.55 11.66 0.20
CA GLY A 109 -1.91 11.38 -0.25
C GLY A 109 -2.27 12.18 -1.49
N ILE A 110 -2.02 13.50 -1.49
CA ILE A 110 -2.24 14.36 -2.67
C ILE A 110 -1.39 13.89 -3.86
N PHE A 111 -0.10 13.66 -3.64
CA PHE A 111 0.79 13.17 -4.70
C PHE A 111 0.33 11.83 -5.28
N SER A 112 0.00 10.88 -4.40
CA SER A 112 -0.45 9.55 -4.78
C SER A 112 -1.74 9.61 -5.57
N GLN A 113 -2.68 10.47 -5.14
CA GLN A 113 -3.95 10.64 -5.81
C GLN A 113 -3.77 11.28 -7.19
N PHE A 114 -2.91 12.29 -7.30
CA PHE A 114 -2.57 12.92 -8.58
C PHE A 114 -2.04 11.90 -9.58
N VAL A 115 -1.06 11.07 -9.19
CA VAL A 115 -0.51 10.03 -10.07
C VAL A 115 -1.57 9.00 -10.44
N THR A 116 -2.36 8.54 -9.46
CA THR A 116 -3.42 7.56 -9.65
C THR A 116 -4.52 8.04 -10.60
N PHE A 117 -4.83 9.34 -10.63
CA PHE A 117 -5.75 9.93 -11.61
C PHE A 117 -5.10 10.19 -12.97
N ALA A 118 -3.85 10.66 -12.99
CA ALA A 118 -3.16 11.00 -14.23
C ALA A 118 -3.05 9.80 -15.18
N ILE A 119 -2.80 8.60 -14.64
CA ILE A 119 -2.65 7.37 -15.42
C ILE A 119 -3.91 7.03 -16.25
N PRO A 120 -5.10 6.79 -15.66
CA PRO A 120 -6.30 6.46 -16.41
C PRO A 120 -6.76 7.63 -17.30
N VAL A 121 -6.62 8.88 -16.85
CA VAL A 121 -6.94 10.06 -17.68
C VAL A 121 -6.14 10.02 -18.98
N ASN A 122 -4.82 9.82 -18.91
CA ASN A 122 -4.01 9.72 -20.11
C ASN A 122 -4.34 8.45 -20.92
N ALA A 123 -4.50 7.29 -20.27
CA ALA A 123 -4.80 6.03 -20.96
C ALA A 123 -6.13 6.08 -21.76
N ILE A 124 -7.10 6.90 -21.32
CA ILE A 124 -8.39 7.09 -21.99
C ILE A 124 -8.33 8.24 -23.01
N TRP A 125 -7.64 9.33 -22.68
CA TRP A 125 -7.61 10.55 -23.49
C TRP A 125 -6.91 10.35 -24.86
N TYR A 126 -5.78 9.63 -24.90
CA TYR A 126 -5.04 9.43 -26.16
C TYR A 126 -5.89 8.73 -27.25
N PRO A 127 -6.56 7.59 -26.99
CA PRO A 127 -7.49 6.98 -27.93
C PRO A 127 -8.64 7.90 -28.38
N GLN A 128 -9.18 8.72 -27.47
CA GLN A 128 -10.28 9.63 -27.78
C GLN A 128 -9.87 10.76 -28.72
N MET A 129 -8.66 11.31 -28.54
CA MET A 129 -8.19 12.45 -29.33
C MET A 129 -7.59 12.06 -30.68
N PHE A 130 -6.92 10.91 -30.76
CA PHE A 130 -6.15 10.53 -31.94
C PHE A 130 -6.70 9.29 -32.68
N GLY A 131 -7.77 8.69 -32.16
CA GLY A 131 -8.38 7.48 -32.72
C GLY A 131 -7.50 6.23 -32.51
N ASN A 132 -7.83 5.16 -33.24
CA ASN A 132 -7.20 3.83 -33.08
C ASN A 132 -5.92 3.66 -33.92
N GLN A 133 -5.04 4.65 -33.91
CA GLN A 133 -3.74 4.55 -34.60
C GLN A 133 -2.80 3.62 -33.83
N MET A 134 -1.90 2.92 -34.53
CA MET A 134 -1.01 1.92 -33.91
C MET A 134 -0.12 2.50 -32.80
N TRP A 135 0.41 3.72 -32.98
CA TRP A 135 1.23 4.38 -31.95
C TRP A 135 0.42 4.74 -30.70
N VAL A 136 -0.88 5.01 -30.83
CA VAL A 136 -1.79 5.29 -29.70
C VAL A 136 -1.94 4.05 -28.84
N SER A 137 -2.07 2.87 -29.45
CA SER A 137 -2.12 1.60 -28.71
C SER A 137 -0.83 1.35 -27.92
N TRP A 138 0.34 1.71 -28.46
CA TRP A 138 1.61 1.61 -27.72
C TRP A 138 1.67 2.58 -26.54
N VAL A 139 1.24 3.83 -26.73
CA VAL A 139 1.14 4.82 -25.64
C VAL A 139 0.18 4.35 -24.56
N GLN A 140 -0.99 3.80 -24.94
CA GLN A 140 -1.95 3.23 -24.00
C GLN A 140 -1.34 2.04 -23.23
N GLY A 141 -0.64 1.13 -23.91
CA GLY A 141 0.08 0.04 -23.29
C GLY A 141 1.14 0.53 -22.29
N ALA A 142 1.87 1.59 -22.62
CA ALA A 142 2.85 2.21 -21.72
C ALA A 142 2.19 2.80 -20.46
N TRP A 143 1.04 3.49 -20.58
CA TRP A 143 0.29 3.99 -19.43
C TRP A 143 -0.29 2.86 -18.57
N LEU A 144 -0.75 1.77 -19.18
CA LEU A 144 -1.21 0.59 -18.43
C LEU A 144 -0.05 -0.08 -17.67
N ALA A 145 1.11 -0.23 -18.30
CA ALA A 145 2.31 -0.76 -17.64
C ALA A 145 2.77 0.15 -16.49
N LEU A 146 2.76 1.47 -16.71
CA LEU A 146 3.05 2.46 -15.66
C LEU A 146 2.03 2.38 -14.52
N GLY A 147 0.75 2.16 -14.81
CA GLY A 147 -0.31 1.96 -13.82
C GLY A 147 -0.10 0.72 -12.97
N LEU A 148 0.24 -0.40 -13.59
CA LEU A 148 0.56 -1.64 -12.87
C LEU A 148 1.81 -1.45 -12.00
N PHE A 149 2.84 -0.78 -12.50
CA PHE A 149 4.04 -0.47 -11.74
C PHE A 149 3.75 0.49 -10.59
N TRP A 150 2.91 1.50 -10.81
CA TRP A 150 2.46 2.43 -9.77
C TRP A 150 1.65 1.73 -8.67
N LEU A 151 0.77 0.80 -9.03
CA LEU A 151 0.04 -0.03 -8.07
C LEU A 151 1.00 -0.87 -7.21
N ALA A 152 2.02 -1.47 -7.83
CA ALA A 152 3.07 -2.21 -7.14
C ALA A 152 3.88 -1.33 -6.17
N ILE A 153 4.24 -0.10 -6.57
CA ILE A 153 4.89 0.87 -5.68
C ILE A 153 3.97 1.24 -4.51
N SER A 154 2.71 1.54 -4.81
CA SER A 154 1.70 1.97 -3.84
C SER A 154 1.43 0.92 -2.77
N PHE A 155 1.52 -0.36 -3.13
CA PHE A 155 1.40 -1.48 -2.20
C PHE A 155 2.50 -1.49 -1.11
N TYR A 156 3.73 -1.07 -1.44
CA TYR A 156 4.87 -1.08 -0.51
C TYR A 156 5.18 0.27 0.16
N VAL A 157 4.81 1.39 -0.46
CA VAL A 157 5.32 2.73 -0.07
C VAL A 157 4.98 3.14 1.36
N MET A 158 3.76 2.88 1.82
CA MET A 158 3.37 3.23 3.19
C MET A 158 4.02 2.29 4.20
N ALA A 159 4.16 1.00 3.87
CA ALA A 159 4.89 0.04 4.69
C ALA A 159 6.38 0.42 4.83
N PHE A 160 7.06 0.78 3.72
CA PHE A 160 8.43 1.29 3.78
C PHE A 160 8.54 2.58 4.60
N PHE A 161 7.54 3.45 4.53
CA PHE A 161 7.52 4.65 5.35
C PHE A 161 7.37 4.31 6.85
N ALA A 162 6.57 3.31 7.18
CA ALA A 162 6.39 2.83 8.54
C ALA A 162 7.68 2.15 9.09
N GLU A 163 8.39 1.39 8.27
CA GLU A 163 9.61 0.67 8.64
C GLU A 163 10.86 1.57 8.75
N GLN A 164 11.00 2.60 7.90
CA GLN A 164 12.21 3.44 7.90
C GLN A 164 12.35 4.32 9.17
N GLU A 165 13.56 4.49 9.69
CA GLU A 165 13.84 5.43 10.79
C GLU A 165 13.66 6.89 10.34
N THR A 166 14.30 7.26 9.22
CA THR A 166 14.16 8.59 8.62
C THR A 166 12.87 8.67 7.83
N LYS A 167 11.82 9.28 8.39
CA LYS A 167 10.48 9.39 7.77
C LYS A 167 10.43 10.33 6.55
N ARG A 168 11.08 9.95 5.44
CA ARG A 168 11.18 10.68 4.16
C ARG A 168 10.48 9.91 3.03
N TRP A 169 9.52 10.55 2.36
CA TRP A 169 8.74 9.91 1.28
C TRP A 169 9.56 9.56 0.05
N ARG A 170 10.54 10.40 -0.32
CA ARG A 170 11.43 10.13 -1.47
C ARG A 170 12.18 8.81 -1.31
N THR A 171 12.67 8.53 -0.10
CA THR A 171 13.36 7.28 0.22
C THR A 171 12.40 6.10 0.15
N ALA A 172 11.21 6.21 0.76
CA ALA A 172 10.20 5.16 0.71
C ALA A 172 9.77 4.82 -0.73
N LEU A 173 9.48 5.83 -1.56
CA LEU A 173 9.13 5.66 -2.97
C LEU A 173 10.24 4.98 -3.77
N ARG A 174 11.49 5.44 -3.60
CA ARG A 174 12.65 4.83 -4.26
C ARG A 174 12.79 3.36 -3.87
N ASN A 175 12.68 3.05 -2.58
CA ASN A 175 12.83 1.68 -2.08
C ASN A 175 11.69 0.78 -2.57
N SER A 176 10.45 1.27 -2.56
CA SER A 176 9.30 0.56 -3.12
C SER A 176 9.47 0.25 -4.61
N ALA A 177 9.91 1.23 -5.39
CA ALA A 177 10.16 1.07 -6.82
C ALA A 177 11.27 0.04 -7.07
N LEU A 178 12.37 0.09 -6.30
CA LEU A 178 13.46 -0.87 -6.42
C LEU A 178 13.00 -2.29 -6.08
N ILE A 179 12.22 -2.50 -5.03
CA ILE A 179 11.71 -3.83 -4.67
C ILE A 179 10.73 -4.36 -5.72
N ALA A 180 9.79 -3.53 -6.17
CA ALA A 180 8.82 -3.90 -7.20
C ALA A 180 9.52 -4.27 -8.53
N ALA A 181 10.54 -3.51 -8.92
CA ALA A 181 11.30 -3.77 -10.15
C ALA A 181 12.27 -4.96 -10.03
N ALA A 182 12.90 -5.16 -8.86
CA ALA A 182 13.87 -6.23 -8.66
C ALA A 182 13.21 -7.60 -8.49
N ASN A 183 11.97 -7.67 -8.01
CA ASN A 183 11.26 -8.93 -7.76
C ASN A 183 9.82 -8.90 -8.33
N PRO A 184 9.64 -8.66 -9.64
CA PRO A 184 8.31 -8.41 -10.22
C PRO A 184 7.36 -9.59 -10.05
N ILE A 185 7.85 -10.84 -10.20
CA ILE A 185 7.02 -12.03 -10.03
C ILE A 185 6.51 -12.16 -8.60
N PHE A 186 7.36 -11.91 -7.59
CA PHE A 186 6.95 -11.95 -6.19
C PHE A 186 5.87 -10.90 -5.90
N THR A 187 6.07 -9.68 -6.38
CA THR A 187 5.10 -8.59 -6.23
C THR A 187 3.79 -8.89 -6.96
N LEU A 188 3.84 -9.40 -8.18
CA LEU A 188 2.65 -9.77 -8.95
C LEU A 188 1.86 -10.91 -8.29
N VAL A 189 2.53 -11.93 -7.76
CA VAL A 189 1.85 -13.02 -7.02
C VAL A 189 1.16 -12.49 -5.78
N LEU A 190 1.81 -11.61 -5.01
CA LEU A 190 1.19 -10.99 -3.84
C LEU A 190 0.02 -10.07 -4.21
N LEU A 191 0.20 -9.20 -5.21
CA LEU A 191 -0.87 -8.31 -5.69
C LEU A 191 -2.05 -9.09 -6.25
N LEU A 192 -1.81 -10.17 -7.00
CA LEU A 192 -2.86 -11.03 -7.50
C LEU A 192 -3.62 -11.67 -6.34
N PHE A 193 -2.90 -12.23 -5.37
CA PHE A 193 -3.51 -12.88 -4.22
C PHE A 193 -4.32 -11.92 -3.35
N VAL A 194 -3.73 -10.78 -2.97
CA VAL A 194 -4.41 -9.72 -2.21
C VAL A 194 -5.56 -9.13 -3.03
N GLY A 195 -5.37 -8.92 -4.33
CA GLY A 195 -6.40 -8.43 -5.24
C GLY A 195 -7.60 -9.37 -5.33
N LEU A 196 -7.38 -10.68 -5.38
CA LEU A 196 -8.44 -11.69 -5.33
C LEU A 196 -9.18 -11.67 -3.99
N ILE A 197 -8.47 -11.57 -2.86
CA ILE A 197 -9.10 -11.43 -1.54
C ILE A 197 -9.93 -10.16 -1.45
N MET A 198 -9.40 -9.04 -1.93
CA MET A 198 -10.08 -7.74 -1.92
C MET A 198 -11.30 -7.77 -2.83
N GLY A 199 -11.19 -8.36 -4.03
CA GLY A 199 -12.31 -8.55 -4.95
C GLY A 199 -13.41 -9.44 -4.37
N LEU A 200 -13.04 -10.57 -3.75
CA LEU A 200 -13.99 -11.45 -3.08
C LEU A 200 -14.61 -10.76 -1.85
N SER A 201 -13.83 -9.99 -1.10
CA SER A 201 -14.32 -9.21 0.05
C SER A 201 -15.29 -8.12 -0.41
N LEU A 202 -15.10 -7.50 -1.57
CA LEU A 202 -16.05 -6.53 -2.13
C LEU A 202 -17.39 -7.18 -2.48
N LEU A 203 -17.41 -8.44 -2.92
CA LEU A 203 -18.65 -9.21 -3.10
C LEU A 203 -19.32 -9.53 -1.75
N LEU A 204 -18.49 -9.75 -0.72
CA LEU A 204 -18.90 -9.98 0.66
C LEU A 204 -18.76 -8.69 1.48
N THR A 205 -19.53 -7.66 1.14
CA THR A 205 -19.42 -6.29 1.68
C THR A 205 -19.08 -6.21 3.19
N PRO A 206 -19.70 -7.00 4.10
CA PRO A 206 -19.33 -6.97 5.51
C PRO A 206 -17.85 -7.29 5.78
N VAL A 207 -17.26 -8.27 5.08
CA VAL A 207 -15.86 -8.67 5.23
C VAL A 207 -14.93 -7.54 4.82
N PHE A 208 -15.23 -6.87 3.70
CA PHE A 208 -14.45 -5.71 3.25
C PHE A 208 -14.50 -4.56 4.26
N ILE A 209 -15.69 -4.25 4.78
CA ILE A 209 -15.88 -3.20 5.78
C ILE A 209 -15.09 -3.50 7.06
N LEU A 210 -15.05 -4.77 7.48
CA LEU A 210 -14.38 -5.16 8.72
C LEU A 210 -12.86 -5.25 8.58
N LEU A 211 -12.33 -5.73 7.45
CA LEU A 211 -10.91 -6.09 7.34
C LEU A 211 -10.19 -5.62 6.07
N GLY A 212 -10.87 -5.07 5.07
CA GLY A 212 -10.30 -4.83 3.74
C GLY A 212 -9.01 -4.00 3.74
N LEU A 213 -9.01 -2.82 4.39
CA LEU A 213 -7.83 -1.95 4.42
C LEU A 213 -6.73 -2.53 5.31
N ALA A 214 -7.09 -3.18 6.41
CA ALA A 214 -6.14 -3.86 7.30
C ALA A 214 -5.44 -5.03 6.59
N VAL A 215 -6.17 -5.83 5.81
CA VAL A 215 -5.59 -6.90 4.98
C VAL A 215 -4.59 -6.31 4.00
N TRP A 216 -4.98 -5.27 3.24
CA TRP A 216 -4.08 -4.60 2.32
C TRP A 216 -2.81 -4.08 3.01
N ALA A 217 -2.95 -3.40 4.15
CA ALA A 217 -1.83 -2.86 4.91
C ALA A 217 -0.92 -3.96 5.50
N MET A 218 -1.50 -5.03 6.06
CA MET A 218 -0.76 -6.17 6.62
C MET A 218 0.09 -6.87 5.56
N PHE A 219 -0.48 -7.16 4.40
CA PHE A 219 0.26 -7.79 3.31
C PHE A 219 1.41 -6.91 2.80
N GLY A 220 1.19 -5.59 2.71
CA GLY A 220 2.25 -4.63 2.36
C GLY A 220 3.37 -4.61 3.41
N SER A 221 3.01 -4.51 4.69
CA SER A 221 3.95 -4.48 5.82
C SER A 221 4.78 -5.75 5.94
N GLU A 222 4.14 -6.93 5.89
CA GLU A 222 4.83 -8.22 5.93
C GLU A 222 5.80 -8.41 4.77
N ALA A 223 5.39 -8.03 3.56
CA ALA A 223 6.24 -8.14 2.40
C ALA A 223 7.47 -7.22 2.51
N VAL A 224 7.31 -6.01 3.04
CA VAL A 224 8.44 -5.09 3.30
C VAL A 224 9.38 -5.65 4.37
N VAL A 225 8.85 -6.04 5.54
CA VAL A 225 9.65 -6.57 6.65
C VAL A 225 10.41 -7.83 6.21
N ASN A 226 9.76 -8.73 5.47
CA ASN A 226 10.41 -9.92 4.92
C ASN A 226 11.61 -9.56 4.01
N ARG A 227 11.47 -8.55 3.15
CA ARG A 227 12.52 -8.14 2.21
C ARG A 227 13.65 -7.39 2.91
N VAL A 228 13.32 -6.54 3.87
CA VAL A 228 14.29 -5.79 4.67
C VAL A 228 15.11 -6.76 5.54
N ASN A 229 14.47 -7.74 6.17
CA ASN A 229 15.18 -8.73 6.99
C ASN A 229 16.09 -9.62 6.15
N ALA A 230 15.62 -10.09 4.99
CA ALA A 230 16.47 -10.83 4.05
C ALA A 230 17.69 -10.02 3.58
N PHE A 231 17.55 -8.70 3.41
CA PHE A 231 18.67 -7.83 3.07
C PHE A 231 19.63 -7.63 4.26
N ARG A 232 19.11 -7.40 5.47
CA ARG A 232 19.90 -7.27 6.71
C ARG A 232 20.74 -8.53 6.98
N GLU A 233 20.17 -9.72 6.76
CA GLU A 233 20.88 -10.99 6.92
C GLU A 233 22.06 -11.14 5.95
N ARG A 234 21.88 -10.75 4.68
CA ARG A 234 22.96 -10.78 3.67
C ARG A 234 24.11 -9.85 4.05
N MET A 235 23.79 -8.60 4.44
CA MET A 235 24.80 -7.63 4.88
C MET A 235 25.59 -8.12 6.10
N LYS A 236 24.92 -8.78 7.06
CA LYS A 236 25.59 -9.38 8.21
C LYS A 236 26.55 -10.50 7.77
N ALA A 237 26.11 -11.39 6.89
CA ALA A 237 26.95 -12.48 6.38
C ALA A 237 28.21 -11.98 5.65
N GLU A 238 28.07 -10.94 4.81
CA GLU A 238 29.18 -10.30 4.10
C GLU A 238 30.17 -9.63 5.06
N SER A 239 29.67 -8.96 6.10
CA SER A 239 30.52 -8.34 7.13
C SER A 239 31.31 -9.36 7.95
N SER A 240 30.72 -10.52 8.28
CA SER A 240 31.38 -11.61 9.00
C SER A 240 32.46 -12.30 8.17
N GLN A 241 32.28 -12.40 6.84
CA GLN A 241 33.30 -12.97 5.96
C GLN A 241 34.51 -12.05 5.78
N THR A 242 34.29 -10.74 5.71
CA THR A 242 35.37 -9.74 5.54
C THR A 242 36.21 -9.56 6.81
N SER A 243 35.66 -9.90 7.98
CA SER A 243 36.32 -9.79 9.29
C SER A 243 36.99 -11.08 9.76
N ALA A 244 36.89 -12.18 9.00
CA ALA A 244 37.66 -13.38 9.28
C ALA A 244 39.16 -13.08 9.07
N PRO A 245 40.04 -13.35 10.06
CA PRO A 245 41.45 -13.04 9.95
C PRO A 245 42.03 -13.75 8.73
N GLU A 246 42.64 -12.97 7.83
CA GLU A 246 43.46 -13.47 6.75
C GLU A 246 44.47 -14.43 7.38
N HIS A 247 44.27 -15.73 7.16
CA HIS A 247 45.18 -16.76 7.64
C HIS A 247 46.49 -16.52 6.88
N ARG A 248 47.34 -15.64 7.41
CA ARG A 248 48.70 -15.47 6.90
C ARG A 248 49.32 -16.86 6.97
N PRO A 249 49.78 -17.43 5.84
CA PRO A 249 50.52 -18.67 5.89
C PRO A 249 51.73 -18.41 6.79
N GLU A 250 51.75 -19.05 7.95
CA GLU A 250 52.92 -19.09 8.83
C GLU A 250 53.98 -19.93 8.11
N GLY A 251 54.82 -19.26 7.31
CA GLY A 251 55.90 -19.92 6.59
C GLY A 251 56.24 -19.24 5.26
N ALA A 252 56.91 -18.10 5.33
CA ALA A 252 57.78 -17.59 4.27
C ALA A 252 58.98 -16.87 4.89
#